data_AF-S4PB47-F1
#
_entry.id   AF-S4PB47-F1
#
_cell.length_a   1.000
_cell.length_b   1.000
_cell.length_c   1.000
_cell.angle_alpha   90.00
_cell.angle_beta   90.00
_cell.angle_gamma   90.00
#
_symmetry.space_group_name_H-M   'P 1'
#
loop_
_entity.id
_entity.type
_entity.pdbx_description
1 polymer ?
#
loop_
_entity_poly.entity_id
_entity_poly.type
_entity_poly.pdbx_seq_one_letter_code
_entity_poly.pdbx_strand_id
1 'polypeptide(L)'
;MLERCCENALYMVGGAVGFYNGDIRRLGEDLTALKPTMMPAVPRLLNRLFDKAQSEISNSKIKKLLFNMALSAKESELKRGIIRHDSIW
;
A
#
# COMPACT_ATOMS: atom_id res chain seq x y z
N MET A 1 10.95 -3.52 -19.19
CA MET A 1 9.81 -3.52 -20.12
C MET A 1 8.53 -3.03 -19.45
N LEU A 2 8.05 -3.68 -18.38
CA LEU A 2 6.84 -3.26 -17.64
C LEU A 2 6.88 -1.80 -17.14
N GLU A 3 7.99 -1.38 -16.53
CA GLU A 3 8.19 -0.02 -16.03
C GLU A 3 7.91 1.03 -17.12
N ARG A 4 8.54 0.90 -18.29
CA ARG A 4 8.38 1.83 -19.42
C ARG A 4 6.96 1.83 -19.98
N CYS A 5 6.27 0.68 -19.96
CA CYS A 5 4.85 0.63 -20.34
C CYS A 5 3.99 1.43 -19.36
N CYS A 6 4.19 1.27 -18.05
CA CYS A 6 3.44 2.01 -17.03
C CYS A 6 3.73 3.51 -17.07
N GLU A 7 4.99 3.90 -17.24
CA GLU A 7 5.39 5.31 -17.39
C GLU A 7 4.71 5.96 -18.59
N ASN A 8 4.80 5.35 -19.77
CA ASN A 8 4.17 5.88 -20.97
C ASN A 8 2.65 5.98 -20.82
N ALA A 9 2.01 4.98 -20.21
CA ALA A 9 0.58 5.02 -19.93
C ALA A 9 0.21 6.20 -19.01
N LEU A 10 0.99 6.46 -17.96
CA LEU A 10 0.77 7.62 -17.09
C LEU A 10 0.99 8.95 -17.83
N TYR A 11 2.06 9.06 -18.64
CA TYR A 11 2.32 10.28 -19.40
C TYR A 11 1.21 10.57 -20.42
N MET A 12 0.65 9.55 -21.06
CA MET A 12 -0.47 9.70 -22.00
C MET A 12 -1.75 10.28 -21.36
N VAL A 13 -1.94 10.07 -20.05
CA VAL A 13 -3.10 10.59 -19.30
C VAL A 13 -2.77 11.86 -18.51
N GLY A 14 -1.59 12.45 -18.70
CA GLY A 14 -1.15 13.65 -17.97
C GLY A 14 -0.81 13.42 -16.50
N GLY A 15 -0.52 12.17 -16.12
CA GLY A 15 -0.11 11.81 -14.77
C GLY A 15 1.33 12.19 -14.44
N ALA A 16 1.70 12.04 -13.16
CA ALA A 16 3.07 12.21 -12.68
C ALA A 16 3.67 10.84 -12.32
N VAL A 17 4.96 10.66 -12.63
CA VAL A 17 5.71 9.45 -12.32
C VAL A 17 6.68 9.76 -11.16
N GLY A 18 6.56 9.02 -10.07
CA GLY A 18 7.51 9.05 -8.95
C GLY A 18 8.59 7.99 -9.11
N PHE A 19 9.83 8.34 -8.82
CA PHE A 19 10.96 7.42 -8.90
C PHE A 19 11.36 6.91 -7.51
N TYR A 20 11.67 5.62 -7.47
CA TYR A 20 12.12 4.93 -6.28
C TYR A 20 13.58 5.28 -5.93
N ASN A 21 13.86 5.47 -4.65
CA ASN A 21 15.15 5.96 -4.13
C ASN A 21 16.28 4.91 -4.14
N GLY A 22 16.07 3.73 -4.73
CA GLY A 22 17.10 2.70 -4.88
C GLY A 22 17.21 1.70 -3.72
N ASP A 23 16.81 2.07 -2.49
CA ASP A 23 16.80 1.15 -1.33
C ASP A 23 15.40 0.68 -0.93
N ILE A 24 15.22 -0.65 -0.95
CA ILE A 24 13.92 -1.31 -0.84
C ILE A 24 13.43 -1.27 0.61
N ARG A 25 14.34 -1.07 1.55
CA ARG A 25 14.03 -0.88 2.97
C ARG A 25 13.30 0.45 3.20
N ARG A 26 13.60 1.45 2.36
CA ARG A 26 13.06 2.81 2.39
C ARG A 26 11.84 3.00 1.49
N LEU A 27 11.39 1.95 0.80
CA LEU A 27 10.20 2.02 -0.06
C LEU A 27 8.97 2.60 0.65
N GLY A 28 8.79 2.31 1.94
CA GLY A 28 7.67 2.87 2.71
C GLY A 28 7.73 4.41 2.85
N GLU A 29 8.93 4.97 2.93
CA GLU A 29 9.15 6.43 2.94
C GLU A 29 8.78 7.02 1.58
N ASP A 30 9.24 6.39 0.49
CA ASP A 30 8.92 6.80 -0.87
C ASP A 30 7.40 6.77 -1.12
N LEU A 31 6.70 5.72 -0.68
CA LEU A 31 5.24 5.62 -0.82
C LEU A 31 4.50 6.71 -0.03
N THR A 32 5.00 7.04 1.16
CA THR A 32 4.42 8.10 2.00
C THR A 32 4.61 9.48 1.37
N ALA A 33 5.77 9.72 0.75
CA ALA A 33 6.09 10.97 0.07
C ALA A 33 5.31 11.11 -1.25
N LEU A 34 5.26 10.05 -2.06
CA LEU A 34 4.67 10.07 -3.40
C LEU A 34 3.14 9.94 -3.40
N LYS A 35 2.56 9.23 -2.41
CA LYS A 35 1.12 8.92 -2.33
C LYS A 35 0.53 8.48 -3.68
N PRO A 36 1.07 7.43 -4.31
CA PRO A 36 0.73 7.09 -5.69
C PRO A 36 -0.72 6.63 -5.82
N THR A 37 -1.42 7.11 -6.85
CA THR A 37 -2.76 6.61 -7.22
C THR A 37 -2.69 5.23 -7.87
N MET A 38 -1.62 4.96 -8.62
CA MET A 38 -1.32 3.67 -9.20
C MET A 38 0.13 3.29 -8.90
N MET A 39 0.33 2.07 -8.40
CA MET A 39 1.65 1.51 -8.16
C MET A 39 1.75 0.15 -8.86
N PRO A 40 2.51 0.03 -9.96
CA PRO A 40 2.81 -1.28 -10.53
C PRO A 40 3.62 -2.08 -9.50
N ALA A 41 3.12 -3.26 -9.15
CA ALA A 41 3.72 -4.10 -8.12
C ALA A 41 3.88 -5.53 -8.63
N VAL A 42 4.92 -6.21 -8.13
CA VAL A 42 5.12 -7.65 -8.33
C VAL A 42 4.80 -8.41 -7.04
N PRO A 43 4.42 -9.70 -7.10
CA PRO A 43 4.04 -10.46 -5.91
C PRO A 43 5.07 -10.41 -4.76
N ARG A 44 6.36 -10.48 -5.09
CA ARG A 44 7.46 -10.39 -4.11
C ARG A 44 7.49 -9.07 -3.35
N LEU A 45 7.10 -7.96 -4.00
CA LEU A 45 7.03 -6.63 -3.39
C LEU A 45 5.89 -6.57 -2.36
N LEU A 46 4.72 -7.07 -2.77
CA LEU A 46 3.53 -7.12 -1.92
C LEU A 46 3.77 -8.01 -0.69
N ASN A 47 4.37 -9.18 -0.87
CA ASN A 47 4.75 -10.06 0.22
C ASN A 47 5.68 -9.36 1.22
N ARG A 48 6.67 -8.61 0.73
CA ARG A 48 7.60 -7.87 1.60
C ARG A 48 6.91 -6.77 2.41
N LEU A 49 5.99 -6.03 1.79
CA LEU A 49 5.20 -5.01 2.48
C LEU A 49 4.33 -5.65 3.56
N PHE A 50 3.71 -6.80 3.24
CA PHE A 50 2.93 -7.60 4.18
C PHE A 50 3.79 -8.08 5.36
N ASP A 51 4.94 -8.70 5.10
CA ASP A 51 5.84 -9.21 6.14
C ASP A 51 6.33 -8.07 7.06
N LYS A 52 6.65 -6.91 6.49
CA LYS A 52 7.04 -5.72 7.25
C LYS A 52 5.91 -5.27 8.18
N ALA A 53 4.70 -5.08 7.65
CA ALA A 53 3.55 -4.68 8.46
C ALA A 53 3.26 -5.70 9.56
N GLN A 54 3.26 -7.00 9.23
CA GLN A 54 3.01 -8.08 10.18
C GLN A 54 4.07 -8.12 11.29
N SER A 55 5.34 -7.83 10.96
CA SER A 55 6.42 -7.75 11.95
C SER A 55 6.22 -6.60 12.94
N GLU A 56 5.81 -5.42 12.47
CA GLU A 56 5.55 -4.24 13.31
C GLU A 56 4.34 -4.45 14.23
N ILE A 57 3.31 -5.12 13.72
CA ILE A 57 2.09 -5.45 14.47
C ILE A 57 2.36 -6.52 15.54
N SER A 58 3.20 -7.51 15.23
CA SER A 58 3.49 -8.65 16.11
C SER A 58 4.27 -8.26 17.37
N ASN A 59 4.90 -7.08 17.39
CA ASN A 59 5.63 -6.56 18.54
C ASN A 59 4.74 -6.26 19.76
N SER A 60 3.42 -6.12 19.61
CA SER A 60 2.50 -5.87 20.73
C SER A 60 1.16 -6.58 20.55
N LYS A 61 0.71 -7.28 21.60
CA LYS A 61 -0.60 -7.92 21.62
C LYS A 61 -1.74 -6.91 21.46
N ILE A 62 -1.57 -5.70 21.99
CA ILE A 62 -2.57 -4.61 21.88
C ILE A 62 -2.64 -4.12 20.43
N LYS A 63 -1.48 -3.88 19.78
CA LYS A 63 -1.44 -3.47 18.37
C LYS A 63 -2.07 -4.53 17.47
N LYS A 64 -1.78 -5.81 17.73
CA LYS A 64 -2.37 -6.93 17.00
C LYS A 64 -3.88 -7.01 17.15
N LEU A 65 -4.41 -6.84 18.37
CA LEU A 65 -5.85 -6.83 18.61
C LEU A 65 -6.52 -5.68 17.86
N LEU A 66 -6.01 -4.45 17.99
CA LEU A 66 -6.54 -3.27 17.31
C LEU A 66 -6.49 -3.43 15.79
N PHE A 67 -5.38 -3.91 15.24
CA PHE A 67 -5.25 -4.16 13.80
C PHE A 67 -6.27 -5.18 13.30
N ASN A 68 -6.45 -6.29 14.00
CA ASN A 68 -7.43 -7.31 13.62
C ASN A 68 -8.87 -6.78 13.68
N MET A 69 -9.19 -5.95 14.68
CA MET A 69 -10.50 -5.29 14.77
C MET A 69 -10.72 -4.34 13.60
N ALA A 70 -9.74 -3.48 13.29
CA ALA A 70 -9.78 -2.55 12.17
C ALA A 70 -9.95 -3.28 10.82
N LEU A 71 -9.17 -4.35 10.62
CA LEU A 71 -9.19 -5.15 9.41
C LEU A 71 -10.55 -5.84 9.22
N SER A 72 -11.10 -6.44 10.28
CA SER A 72 -12.41 -7.09 10.23
C SER A 72 -13.54 -6.09 9.95
N ALA A 73 -13.47 -4.89 10.56
CA ALA A 73 -14.42 -3.82 10.30
C ALA A 73 -14.38 -3.41 8.81
N LYS A 74 -13.19 -3.14 8.25
CA LYS A 74 -13.07 -2.79 6.83
C LYS A 74 -13.45 -3.91 5.88
N GLU A 75 -13.11 -5.16 6.19
CA GLU A 75 -13.53 -6.30 5.38
C GLU A 75 -15.06 -6.42 5.33
N SER A 76 -15.75 -6.17 6.45
CA SER A 76 -17.22 -6.17 6.50
C SER A 76 -17.85 -5.07 5.65
N GLU A 77 -17.23 -3.88 5.61
CA GLU A 77 -17.68 -2.77 4.74
C GLU A 77 -17.45 -3.10 3.27
N LEU A 78 -16.29 -3.64 2.93
CA LEU A 78 -15.96 -4.05 1.56
C LEU A 78 -16.91 -5.13 1.05
N LYS A 79 -17.26 -6.13 1.88
CA LYS A 79 -18.28 -7.14 1.55
C LYS A 79 -19.66 -6.55 1.29
N ARG A 80 -19.96 -5.38 1.88
CA ARG A 80 -21.20 -4.63 1.64
C ARG A 80 -21.09 -3.64 0.47
N GLY A 81 -19.94 -3.58 -0.21
CA GLY A 81 -19.68 -2.66 -1.31
C GLY A 81 -19.41 -1.20 -0.87
N ILE A 82 -19.15 -0.96 0.41
CA ILE A 82 -18.88 0.37 0.94
C ILE A 82 -17.37 0.61 0.92
N ILE A 83 -16.91 1.51 0.02
CA ILE A 83 -15.51 1.95 -0.07
C ILE A 83 -15.46 3.40 0.42
N ARG A 84 -14.85 3.63 1.58
CA ARG A 84 -14.78 4.95 2.21
C ARG A 84 -13.46 5.16 2.93
N HIS A 85 -12.98 6.41 2.90
CA HIS A 85 -11.70 6.85 3.46
C HIS A 85 -11.86 7.72 4.73
N ASP A 86 -13.09 7.86 5.25
CA ASP A 86 -13.47 8.70 6.38
C ASP A 86 -13.74 7.89 7.67
N SER A 87 -13.37 6.61 7.69
CA SER A 87 -13.51 5.78 8.89
C SER A 87 -12.51 6.16 9.96
N ILE A 88 -12.85 5.78 11.19
CA ILE A 88 -11.97 5.83 12.37
C ILE A 88 -10.73 4.92 12.26
N TRP A 89 -10.72 4.03 11.26
CA TRP A 89 -9.61 3.16 10.89
C TRP A 89 -9.00 3.61 9.57
#